data_AF-A0A495VPX2-F1
#
_entry.id   AF-A0A495VPX2-F1
#
_cell.length_a   1.000
_cell.length_b   1.000
_cell.length_c   1.000
_cell.angle_alpha   90.00
_cell.angle_beta   90.00
_cell.angle_gamma   90.00
#
_symmetry.space_group_name_H-M   'P 1'
#
loop_
_entity.id
_entity.type
_entity.pdbx_description
1 polymer ?
#
loop_
_entity_poly.entity_id
_entity_poly.type
_entity_poly.pdbx_seq_one_letter_code
_entity_poly.pdbx_strand_id
1 'polypeptide(L)'
;MTSKDCSGISEQSFYFAKRFYTIHTSPVLFSDKKIRKNLFLQFFYATLQNKVLYYYRNKMENKEVISTLSEIKNLMEKSSKFLSLSGLSAIFVGIYAFIGAYIAYYILDPTKITTLNINTPYRLQIIVILALILLTISLITAFYLSWIKAKKNGLRLRLDSISIRLLINFFVPLLAGGILCFSLLLQQHYGLTSSIMLIFYGIALINGSKYTYSNTRYLGYAELILGLIDSFVPGYGLLFWVAGFGLFHIIYGVFFYLKYDRRK
;
A
#
# COMPACT_ATOMS: atom_id res chain seq x y z
N MET A 1 -17.14 -24.90 -21.26
CA MET A 1 -18.56 -24.75 -21.57
C MET A 1 -18.80 -23.28 -21.86
N THR A 2 -18.80 -22.94 -23.14
CA THR A 2 -19.03 -21.57 -23.61
C THR A 2 -20.51 -21.22 -23.48
N SER A 3 -20.89 -19.93 -23.52
CA SER A 3 -22.31 -19.53 -23.50
C SER A 3 -23.14 -20.19 -24.63
N LYS A 4 -22.50 -20.50 -25.77
CA LYS A 4 -23.06 -21.24 -26.90
C LYS A 4 -23.40 -22.71 -26.59
N ASP A 5 -22.69 -23.35 -25.67
CA ASP A 5 -22.98 -24.73 -25.27
C ASP A 5 -24.25 -24.80 -24.38
N CYS A 6 -24.54 -23.70 -23.65
CA CYS A 6 -25.70 -23.61 -22.78
C CYS A 6 -27.02 -23.36 -23.55
N SER A 7 -26.98 -22.68 -24.70
CA SER A 7 -28.17 -22.43 -25.53
C SER A 7 -28.71 -23.71 -26.17
N GLY A 8 -27.84 -24.60 -26.66
CA GLY A 8 -28.25 -25.88 -27.27
C GLY A 8 -28.94 -26.84 -26.28
N ILE A 9 -28.56 -26.80 -25.01
CA ILE A 9 -29.16 -27.65 -23.97
C ILE A 9 -30.53 -27.09 -23.50
N SER A 10 -30.71 -25.77 -23.56
CA SER A 10 -32.01 -25.13 -23.32
C SER A 10 -33.05 -25.49 -24.40
N GLU A 11 -32.64 -25.60 -25.66
CA GLU A 11 -33.52 -26.07 -26.74
C GLU A 11 -33.91 -27.54 -26.55
N GLN A 12 -32.94 -28.42 -26.26
CA GLN A 12 -33.24 -29.85 -26.04
C GLN A 12 -34.20 -30.08 -24.87
N SER A 13 -34.05 -29.32 -23.78
CA SER A 13 -34.96 -29.40 -22.64
C SER A 13 -36.35 -28.84 -22.95
N PHE A 14 -36.47 -27.81 -23.80
CA PHE A 14 -37.75 -27.31 -24.31
C PHE A 14 -38.46 -28.32 -25.22
N TYR A 15 -37.73 -28.94 -26.15
CA TYR A 15 -38.26 -30.04 -26.98
C TYR A 15 -38.73 -31.22 -26.12
N PHE A 16 -38.00 -31.53 -25.04
CA PHE A 16 -38.37 -32.59 -24.11
C PHE A 16 -39.65 -32.26 -23.32
N ALA A 17 -39.78 -31.02 -22.82
CA ALA A 17 -40.98 -30.55 -22.14
C ALA A 17 -42.22 -30.59 -23.07
N LYS A 18 -42.06 -30.18 -24.34
CA LYS A 18 -43.12 -30.24 -25.35
C LYS A 18 -43.57 -31.69 -25.63
N ARG A 19 -42.62 -32.63 -25.70
CA ARG A 19 -42.89 -34.06 -25.88
C ARG A 19 -43.53 -34.71 -24.65
N PHE A 20 -43.16 -34.28 -23.44
CA PHE A 20 -43.80 -34.71 -22.21
C PHE A 20 -45.27 -34.28 -22.17
N TYR A 21 -45.54 -33.02 -22.52
CA TYR A 21 -46.90 -32.46 -22.53
C TYR A 21 -47.83 -33.18 -23.51
N THR A 22 -47.37 -33.47 -24.73
CA THR A 22 -48.19 -34.18 -25.75
C THR A 22 -48.50 -35.63 -25.39
N ILE A 23 -47.60 -36.31 -24.69
CA ILE A 23 -47.83 -37.69 -24.22
C ILE A 23 -48.80 -37.70 -23.01
N HIS A 24 -48.77 -36.67 -22.18
CA HIS A 24 -49.63 -36.57 -21.01
C HIS A 24 -51.08 -36.16 -21.33
N THR A 25 -51.30 -35.46 -22.45
CA THR A 25 -52.64 -35.06 -22.93
C THR A 25 -53.32 -36.09 -23.83
N SER A 26 -52.62 -37.18 -24.21
CA SER A 26 -53.19 -38.25 -25.06
C SER A 26 -53.61 -39.47 -24.22
N PRO A 27 -54.92 -39.80 -24.17
CA PRO A 27 -55.44 -40.85 -23.27
C PRO A 27 -54.94 -42.26 -23.60
N VAL A 28 -54.56 -42.52 -24.86
CA VAL A 28 -54.07 -43.82 -25.34
C VAL A 28 -52.61 -44.08 -24.94
N LEU A 29 -51.73 -43.08 -25.10
CA LEU A 29 -50.30 -43.18 -24.81
C LEU A 29 -49.99 -43.14 -23.31
N PHE A 30 -50.84 -42.49 -22.51
CA PHE A 30 -50.66 -42.39 -21.06
C PHE A 30 -51.02 -43.66 -20.29
N SER A 31 -51.86 -44.53 -20.86
CA SER A 31 -52.31 -45.77 -20.23
C SER A 31 -51.18 -46.80 -20.07
N ASP A 32 -50.17 -46.76 -20.94
CA ASP A 32 -49.04 -47.70 -20.92
C ASP A 32 -48.06 -47.41 -19.75
N LYS A 33 -47.98 -48.36 -18.82
CA LYS A 33 -47.13 -48.31 -17.62
C LYS A 33 -45.64 -48.22 -17.95
N LYS A 34 -45.18 -48.82 -19.07
CA LYS A 34 -43.78 -48.83 -19.51
C LYS A 34 -43.38 -47.47 -20.10
N ILE A 35 -44.25 -46.88 -20.92
CA ILE A 35 -44.04 -45.56 -21.52
C ILE A 35 -43.97 -44.48 -20.44
N ARG A 36 -44.88 -44.51 -19.46
CA ARG A 36 -44.91 -43.56 -18.35
C ARG A 36 -43.66 -43.62 -17.46
N LYS A 37 -43.12 -44.82 -17.18
CA LYS A 37 -41.89 -44.98 -16.39
C LYS A 37 -40.65 -44.43 -17.12
N ASN A 38 -40.52 -44.71 -18.42
CA ASN A 38 -39.44 -44.17 -19.24
C ASN A 38 -39.50 -42.64 -19.36
N LEU A 39 -40.70 -42.10 -19.55
CA LEU A 39 -40.91 -40.66 -19.63
C LEU A 39 -40.56 -39.95 -18.32
N PHE A 40 -40.92 -40.55 -17.18
CA PHE A 40 -40.57 -40.03 -15.85
C PHE A 40 -39.06 -40.05 -15.60
N LEU A 41 -38.38 -41.16 -15.93
CA LEU A 41 -36.93 -41.25 -15.86
C LEU A 41 -36.26 -40.17 -16.70
N GLN A 42 -36.69 -40.01 -17.94
CA GLN A 42 -36.09 -39.05 -18.86
C GLN A 42 -36.36 -37.59 -18.45
N PHE A 43 -37.54 -37.31 -17.88
CA PHE A 43 -37.85 -36.01 -17.27
C PHE A 43 -36.97 -35.75 -16.03
N PHE A 44 -36.80 -36.76 -15.17
CA PHE A 44 -35.94 -36.66 -13.99
C PHE A 44 -34.48 -36.36 -14.39
N TYR A 45 -33.93 -37.08 -15.36
CA TYR A 45 -32.58 -36.81 -15.91
C TYR A 45 -32.45 -35.39 -16.48
N ALA A 46 -33.45 -34.92 -17.24
CA ALA A 46 -33.44 -33.56 -17.81
C ALA A 46 -33.48 -32.47 -16.73
N THR A 47 -34.29 -32.64 -15.68
CA THR A 47 -34.33 -31.67 -14.56
C THR A 47 -33.01 -31.62 -13.79
N LEU A 48 -32.33 -32.76 -13.63
CA LEU A 48 -31.04 -32.85 -12.96
C LEU A 48 -29.96 -32.13 -13.77
N GLN A 49 -29.92 -32.36 -15.09
CA GLN A 49 -29.00 -31.65 -15.99
C GLN A 49 -29.23 -30.14 -15.96
N ASN A 50 -30.48 -29.68 -16.02
CA ASN A 50 -30.79 -28.24 -15.97
C ASN A 50 -30.41 -27.59 -14.64
N LYS A 51 -30.59 -28.28 -13.50
CA LYS A 51 -30.13 -27.78 -12.19
C LYS A 51 -28.61 -27.62 -12.13
N VAL A 52 -27.87 -28.62 -12.60
CA VAL A 52 -26.40 -28.56 -12.67
C VAL A 52 -25.96 -27.40 -13.56
N LEU A 53 -26.59 -27.24 -14.73
CA LEU A 53 -26.24 -26.21 -15.69
C LEU A 53 -26.52 -24.80 -15.15
N TYR A 54 -27.65 -24.61 -14.47
CA TYR A 54 -27.99 -23.35 -13.80
C TYR A 54 -26.98 -23.00 -12.70
N TYR A 55 -26.56 -24.00 -11.90
CA TYR A 55 -25.52 -23.80 -10.88
C TYR A 55 -24.18 -23.39 -11.48
N TYR A 56 -23.72 -24.05 -12.55
CA TYR A 56 -22.47 -23.69 -13.22
C TYR A 56 -22.56 -22.32 -13.91
N ARG A 57 -23.71 -21.98 -14.52
CA ARG A 57 -23.94 -20.67 -15.13
C ARG A 57 -23.81 -19.54 -14.11
N ASN A 58 -24.54 -19.63 -13.00
CA ASN A 58 -24.48 -18.63 -11.93
C ASN A 58 -23.09 -18.54 -11.29
N LYS A 59 -22.36 -19.66 -11.19
CA LYS A 59 -20.99 -19.69 -10.68
C LYS A 59 -20.01 -18.99 -11.63
N MET A 60 -20.16 -19.17 -12.94
CA MET A 60 -19.32 -18.52 -13.95
C MET A 60 -19.62 -17.02 -14.03
N GLU A 61 -20.90 -16.63 -14.03
CA GLU A 61 -21.33 -15.23 -14.00
C GLU A 61 -20.79 -14.51 -12.76
N ASN A 62 -20.91 -15.11 -11.57
CA ASN A 62 -20.29 -14.55 -10.35
C ASN A 62 -18.77 -14.41 -10.48
N LYS A 63 -18.09 -15.40 -11.08
CA LYS A 63 -16.64 -15.34 -11.28
C LYS A 63 -16.25 -14.21 -12.23
N GLU A 64 -17.00 -14.01 -13.30
CA GLU A 64 -16.81 -12.90 -14.25
C GLU A 64 -17.09 -11.55 -13.60
N VAL A 65 -18.16 -11.40 -12.83
CA VAL A 65 -18.44 -10.17 -12.08
C VAL A 65 -17.30 -9.85 -11.12
N ILE A 66 -16.82 -10.83 -10.35
CA ILE A 66 -15.70 -10.65 -9.42
C ILE A 66 -14.41 -10.28 -10.17
N SER A 67 -14.11 -10.92 -11.31
CA SER A 67 -12.91 -10.59 -12.09
C SER A 67 -13.00 -9.18 -12.68
N THR A 68 -14.16 -8.80 -13.21
CA THR A 68 -14.37 -7.47 -13.78
C THR A 68 -14.29 -6.38 -12.71
N LEU A 69 -14.87 -6.61 -11.53
CA LEU A 69 -14.72 -5.71 -10.38
C LEU A 69 -13.26 -5.61 -9.93
N SER A 70 -12.53 -6.73 -9.92
CA SER A 70 -11.09 -6.74 -9.64
C SER A 70 -10.29 -5.96 -10.68
N GLU A 71 -10.65 -6.06 -11.96
CA GLU A 71 -10.03 -5.29 -13.05
C GLU A 71 -10.33 -3.80 -12.95
N ILE A 72 -11.59 -3.42 -12.71
CA ILE A 72 -11.99 -2.01 -12.48
C ILE A 72 -11.24 -1.45 -11.28
N LYS A 73 -11.17 -2.21 -10.17
CA LYS A 73 -10.39 -1.81 -8.99
C LYS A 73 -8.91 -1.65 -9.34
N ASN A 74 -8.32 -2.56 -10.12
CA ASN A 74 -6.92 -2.49 -10.52
C ASN A 74 -6.65 -1.31 -11.47
N LEU A 75 -7.56 -1.02 -12.40
CA LEU A 75 -7.50 0.16 -13.26
C LEU A 75 -7.62 1.45 -12.44
N MET A 76 -8.51 1.48 -11.46
CA MET A 76 -8.68 2.60 -10.53
C MET A 76 -7.45 2.76 -9.63
N GLU A 77 -6.87 1.69 -9.11
CA GLU A 77 -5.65 1.76 -8.29
C GLU A 77 -4.45 2.21 -9.11
N LYS A 78 -4.31 1.74 -10.35
CA LYS A 78 -3.30 2.26 -11.28
C LYS A 78 -3.55 3.74 -11.52
N SER A 79 -4.74 4.14 -11.97
CA SER A 79 -5.02 5.54 -12.30
C SER A 79 -5.00 6.51 -11.10
N SER A 80 -5.03 6.03 -9.84
CA SER A 80 -5.09 6.86 -8.63
C SER A 80 -3.85 6.82 -7.73
N LYS A 81 -2.95 5.83 -7.86
CA LYS A 81 -1.76 5.65 -7.00
C LYS A 81 -0.49 5.49 -7.84
N PHE A 82 -0.01 6.57 -8.46
CA PHE A 82 1.08 6.51 -9.46
C PHE A 82 2.42 7.11 -9.00
N LEU A 83 2.86 6.84 -7.78
CA LEU A 83 4.30 6.97 -7.48
C LEU A 83 4.91 5.61 -7.17
N SER A 84 5.73 5.13 -8.11
CA SER A 84 6.57 3.95 -7.97
C SER A 84 7.73 4.24 -7.01
N LEU A 85 7.44 4.49 -5.72
CA LEU A 85 8.49 4.54 -4.70
C LEU A 85 9.26 3.21 -4.71
N SER A 86 10.59 3.27 -4.63
CA SER A 86 11.43 2.08 -4.48
C SER A 86 11.56 1.70 -3.01
N GLY A 87 11.46 0.41 -2.68
CA GLY A 87 11.74 -0.05 -1.32
C GLY A 87 13.20 0.17 -0.92
N LEU A 88 14.10 0.14 -1.90
CA LEU A 88 15.53 0.38 -1.70
C LEU A 88 15.82 1.79 -1.19
N SER A 89 15.03 2.80 -1.60
CA SER A 89 15.27 4.17 -1.11
C SER A 89 15.08 4.26 0.40
N ALA A 90 14.05 3.63 0.96
CA ALA A 90 13.82 3.61 2.41
C ALA A 90 14.96 2.92 3.17
N ILE A 91 15.54 1.85 2.62
CA ILE A 91 16.72 1.19 3.21
C ILE A 91 17.91 2.16 3.25
N PHE A 92 18.20 2.85 2.15
CA PHE A 92 19.27 3.83 2.10
C PHE A 92 19.04 5.01 3.07
N VAL A 93 17.82 5.52 3.17
CA VAL A 93 17.46 6.54 4.17
C VAL A 93 17.81 6.06 5.58
N GLY A 94 17.47 4.81 5.91
CA GLY A 94 17.79 4.23 7.21
C GLY A 94 19.28 4.10 7.48
N ILE A 95 20.06 3.68 6.48
CA ILE A 95 21.53 3.63 6.59
C ILE A 95 22.12 5.03 6.80
N TYR A 96 21.65 6.03 6.05
CA TYR A 96 22.08 7.42 6.22
C TYR A 96 21.74 7.95 7.61
N ALA A 97 20.60 7.57 8.18
CA ALA A 97 20.25 7.92 9.56
C ALA A 97 21.23 7.31 10.57
N PHE A 98 21.59 6.03 10.45
CA PHE A 98 22.60 5.43 11.34
C PHE A 98 23.96 6.12 11.25
N ILE A 99 24.43 6.43 10.04
CA ILE A 99 25.69 7.17 9.83
C ILE A 99 25.60 8.56 10.44
N GLY A 100 24.50 9.27 10.18
CA GLY A 100 24.24 10.61 10.71
C GLY A 100 24.23 10.65 12.23
N ALA A 101 23.58 9.67 12.87
CA ALA A 101 23.54 9.57 14.32
C ALA A 101 24.88 9.20 14.94
N TYR A 102 25.66 8.33 14.28
CA TYR A 102 27.02 8.04 14.70
C TYR A 102 27.86 9.33 14.71
N ILE A 103 27.85 10.10 13.61
CA ILE A 103 28.56 11.38 13.54
C ILE A 103 28.05 12.37 14.59
N ALA A 104 26.73 12.50 14.75
CA ALA A 104 26.11 13.38 15.74
C ALA A 104 26.51 13.00 17.17
N TYR A 105 26.57 11.71 17.50
CA TYR A 105 27.02 11.21 18.79
C TYR A 105 28.46 11.64 19.10
N TYR A 106 29.37 11.53 18.13
CA TYR A 106 30.76 12.00 18.31
C TYR A 106 30.88 13.51 18.49
N ILE A 107 29.98 14.29 17.89
CA ILE A 107 29.95 15.76 18.03
C ILE A 107 29.36 16.15 19.41
N LEU A 108 28.42 15.35 19.93
CA LEU A 108 27.71 15.57 21.19
C LEU A 108 28.41 14.95 22.42
N ASP A 109 29.51 14.20 22.23
CA ASP A 109 30.17 13.38 23.27
C ASP A 109 30.40 14.14 24.61
N PRO A 110 29.79 13.66 25.73
CA PRO A 110 29.88 14.29 27.04
C PRO A 110 31.26 14.25 27.69
N THR A 111 32.15 13.36 27.26
CA THR A 111 33.51 13.29 27.82
C THR A 111 34.40 14.48 27.41
N LYS A 112 34.02 15.22 26.35
CA LYS A 112 34.66 16.47 25.90
C LYS A 112 33.97 17.73 26.45
N ILE A 113 33.04 17.59 27.40
CA ILE A 113 32.17 18.68 27.93
C ILE A 113 32.75 19.34 29.20
N THR A 114 33.87 18.85 29.72
CA THR A 114 34.48 19.41 30.95
C THR A 114 35.13 20.78 30.78
N THR A 115 35.22 21.33 29.56
CA THR A 115 35.73 22.69 29.33
C THR A 115 34.71 23.59 28.62
N LEU A 116 34.03 24.39 29.46
CA LEU A 116 33.59 25.76 29.19
C LEU A 116 32.70 25.97 27.96
N ASN A 117 31.39 25.93 28.20
CA ASN A 117 30.27 26.85 27.85
C ASN A 117 30.41 27.95 26.75
N ILE A 118 31.35 27.85 25.80
CA ILE A 118 31.62 28.87 24.76
C ILE A 118 31.35 28.31 23.34
N ASN A 119 31.24 26.99 23.19
CA ASN A 119 31.15 26.31 21.87
C ASN A 119 29.77 25.69 21.55
N THR A 120 28.78 25.85 22.43
CA THR A 120 27.41 25.34 22.26
C THR A 120 26.76 25.76 20.93
N PRO A 121 26.82 27.05 20.49
CA PRO A 121 26.20 27.45 19.22
C PRO A 121 26.90 26.86 17.99
N TYR A 122 28.22 26.73 18.02
CA TYR A 122 29.00 26.19 16.90
C TYR A 122 28.71 24.70 16.65
N ARG A 123 28.64 23.89 17.72
CA ARG A 123 28.30 22.46 17.60
C ARG A 123 26.87 22.25 17.08
N LEU A 124 25.93 23.07 17.52
CA LEU A 124 24.55 23.04 17.03
C LEU A 124 24.47 23.41 15.54
N GLN A 125 25.21 24.43 15.09
CA GLN A 125 25.31 24.77 13.67
C GLN A 125 25.83 23.59 12.84
N ILE A 126 26.86 22.88 13.31
CA ILE A 126 27.37 21.68 12.63
C ILE A 126 26.29 20.60 12.53
N ILE A 127 25.54 20.34 13.60
CA ILE A 127 24.47 19.33 13.60
C ILE A 127 23.33 19.72 12.65
N VAL A 128 22.96 21.01 12.60
CA VAL A 128 21.94 21.51 11.65
C VAL A 128 22.43 21.37 10.20
N ILE A 129 23.68 21.72 9.92
CA ILE A 129 24.28 21.54 8.58
C ILE A 129 24.31 20.05 8.22
N LEU A 130 24.71 19.18 9.13
CA LEU A 130 24.70 17.73 8.94
C LEU A 130 23.27 17.23 8.64
N ALA A 131 22.27 17.68 9.39
CA ALA A 131 20.87 17.33 9.17
C ALA A 131 20.36 17.77 7.78
N LEU A 132 20.72 18.99 7.33
CA LEU A 132 20.38 19.48 6.00
C LEU A 132 21.07 18.67 4.89
N ILE A 133 22.34 18.31 5.07
CA ILE A 133 23.07 17.45 4.13
C ILE A 133 22.42 16.06 4.05
N LEU A 134 22.10 15.45 5.19
CA LEU A 134 21.45 14.13 5.23
C LEU A 134 20.05 14.18 4.59
N LEU A 135 19.27 15.21 4.86
CA LEU A 135 17.95 15.41 4.26
C LEU A 135 18.08 15.53 2.73
N THR A 136 18.98 16.36 2.24
CA THR A 136 19.16 16.58 0.78
C THR A 136 19.64 15.32 0.06
N ILE A 137 20.65 14.62 0.61
CA ILE A 137 21.13 13.34 0.06
C ILE A 137 20.01 12.29 0.05
N SER A 138 19.27 12.16 1.15
CA SER A 138 18.15 11.23 1.25
C SER A 138 17.06 11.51 0.21
N LEU A 139 16.70 12.78 0.01
CA LEU A 139 15.70 13.20 -0.96
C LEU A 139 16.15 12.92 -2.40
N ILE A 140 17.42 13.22 -2.73
CA ILE A 140 18.01 12.93 -4.03
C ILE A 140 18.02 11.42 -4.30
N THR A 141 18.48 10.61 -3.34
CA THR A 141 18.51 9.14 -3.48
C THR A 141 17.10 8.58 -3.66
N ALA A 142 16.12 9.05 -2.89
CA ALA A 142 14.74 8.63 -3.01
C ALA A 142 14.14 8.97 -4.37
N PHE A 143 14.38 10.17 -4.87
CA PHE A 143 13.94 10.59 -6.19
C PHE A 143 14.62 9.78 -7.31
N TYR A 144 15.93 9.64 -7.24
CA TYR A 144 16.75 8.93 -8.24
C TYR A 144 16.36 7.45 -8.37
N LEU A 145 16.24 6.72 -7.25
CA LEU A 145 15.86 5.31 -7.28
C LEU A 145 14.41 5.11 -7.74
N SER A 146 13.50 6.01 -7.33
CA SER A 146 12.12 5.99 -7.82
C SER A 146 12.06 6.27 -9.34
N TRP A 147 12.93 7.14 -9.85
CA TRP A 147 13.07 7.41 -11.29
C TRP A 147 13.55 6.22 -12.08
N ILE A 148 14.61 5.56 -11.61
CA ILE A 148 15.10 4.33 -12.24
C ILE A 148 14.00 3.27 -12.26
N LYS A 149 13.29 3.08 -11.15
CA LYS A 149 12.23 2.09 -11.03
C LYS A 149 11.07 2.37 -11.98
N ALA A 150 10.63 3.62 -12.08
CA ALA A 150 9.60 4.01 -13.03
C ALA A 150 10.03 3.75 -14.48
N LYS A 151 11.26 4.14 -14.85
CA LYS A 151 11.82 3.89 -16.19
C LYS A 151 11.88 2.39 -16.52
N LYS A 152 12.30 1.55 -15.57
CA LYS A 152 12.31 0.07 -15.70
C LYS A 152 10.91 -0.53 -15.87
N ASN A 153 9.88 0.16 -15.40
CA ASN A 153 8.49 -0.28 -15.51
C ASN A 153 7.77 0.27 -16.76
N GLY A 154 8.49 0.95 -17.66
CA GLY A 154 7.89 1.60 -18.84
C GLY A 154 7.00 2.81 -18.50
N LEU A 155 7.05 3.27 -17.24
CA LEU A 155 6.28 4.40 -16.76
C LEU A 155 7.14 5.65 -16.85
N ARG A 156 6.64 6.70 -17.50
CA ARG A 156 7.26 8.02 -17.43
C ARG A 156 6.93 8.60 -16.05
N LEU A 157 7.95 9.00 -15.26
CA LEU A 157 7.74 9.90 -14.13
C LEU A 157 7.33 11.26 -14.69
N ARG A 158 6.06 11.39 -15.00
CA ARG A 158 5.46 12.68 -15.27
C ARG A 158 4.95 13.18 -13.93
N LEU A 159 5.22 14.44 -13.60
CA LEU A 159 4.55 15.15 -12.50
C LEU A 159 3.06 15.24 -12.84
N ASP A 160 2.35 14.15 -12.63
CA ASP A 160 0.92 14.07 -12.80
C ASP A 160 0.23 14.71 -11.59
N SER A 161 -1.07 14.97 -11.73
CA SER A 161 -1.84 15.64 -10.66
C SER A 161 -1.81 14.85 -9.34
N ILE A 162 -1.60 13.54 -9.40
CA ILE A 162 -1.50 12.66 -8.22
C ILE A 162 -0.14 12.81 -7.53
N SER A 163 0.96 12.81 -8.29
CA SER A 163 2.31 13.04 -7.73
C SER A 163 2.40 14.43 -7.10
N ILE A 164 1.80 15.45 -7.71
CA ILE A 164 1.75 16.80 -7.13
C ILE A 164 0.93 16.80 -5.84
N ARG A 165 -0.24 16.15 -5.82
CA ARG A 165 -1.04 16.01 -4.59
C ARG A 165 -0.28 15.26 -3.49
N LEU A 166 0.46 14.20 -3.83
CA LEU A 166 1.32 13.48 -2.90
C LEU A 166 2.36 14.43 -2.31
N LEU A 167 3.09 15.14 -3.16
CA LEU A 167 4.15 16.07 -2.72
C LEU A 167 3.58 17.14 -1.81
N ILE A 168 2.48 17.80 -2.18
CA ILE A 168 1.87 18.84 -1.35
C ILE A 168 1.43 18.27 0.00
N ASN A 169 0.71 17.14 0.02
CA ASN A 169 0.22 16.56 1.28
C ASN A 169 1.34 16.00 2.17
N PHE A 170 2.48 15.64 1.59
CA PHE A 170 3.66 15.20 2.33
C PHE A 170 4.48 16.40 2.84
N PHE A 171 4.76 17.39 1.98
CA PHE A 171 5.61 18.53 2.32
C PHE A 171 4.94 19.54 3.24
N VAL A 172 3.61 19.71 3.21
CA VAL A 172 2.92 20.68 4.09
C VAL A 172 3.17 20.36 5.58
N PRO A 173 2.91 19.14 6.10
CA PRO A 173 3.25 18.81 7.48
C PRO A 173 4.76 18.82 7.73
N LEU A 174 5.56 18.33 6.78
CA LEU A 174 7.02 18.26 6.93
C LEU A 174 7.65 19.66 7.11
N LEU A 175 7.25 20.62 6.28
CA LEU A 175 7.72 22.01 6.37
C LEU A 175 7.24 22.70 7.64
N ALA A 176 5.98 22.48 8.04
CA ALA A 176 5.46 22.99 9.31
C ALA A 176 6.28 22.48 10.51
N GLY A 177 6.57 21.18 10.55
CA GLY A 177 7.43 20.58 11.57
C GLY A 177 8.87 21.10 11.52
N GLY A 178 9.44 21.25 10.32
CA GLY A 178 10.79 21.79 10.12
C GLY A 178 10.94 23.25 10.59
N ILE A 179 9.96 24.10 10.27
CA ILE A 179 9.91 25.49 10.75
C ILE A 179 9.75 25.53 12.27
N LEU A 180 8.92 24.66 12.85
CA LEU A 180 8.75 24.55 14.29
C LEU A 180 10.04 24.10 14.99
N CYS A 181 10.72 23.07 14.47
CA CYS A 181 12.04 22.66 14.94
C CYS A 181 13.03 23.82 14.88
N PHE A 182 13.10 24.54 13.75
CA PHE A 182 13.99 25.70 13.61
C PHE A 182 13.68 26.80 14.63
N SER A 183 12.40 27.09 14.88
CA SER A 183 11.97 28.05 15.90
C SER A 183 12.42 27.66 17.31
N LEU A 184 12.28 26.37 17.67
CA LEU A 184 12.74 25.87 18.98
C LEU A 184 14.25 25.91 19.14
N LEU A 185 15.00 25.66 18.06
CA LEU A 185 16.46 25.81 18.07
C LEU A 185 16.87 27.26 18.34
N LEU A 186 16.16 28.25 17.76
CA LEU A 186 16.40 29.68 18.03
C LEU A 186 16.11 30.05 19.48
N GLN A 187 15.11 29.43 20.10
CA GLN A 187 14.74 29.61 21.50
C GLN A 187 15.56 28.75 22.47
N GLN A 188 16.56 28.01 21.97
CA GLN A 188 17.43 27.11 22.76
C GLN A 188 16.70 25.93 23.43
N HIS A 189 15.52 25.56 22.93
CA HIS A 189 14.75 24.40 23.40
C HIS A 189 15.06 23.14 22.56
N TYR A 190 16.22 22.54 22.81
CA TYR A 190 16.73 21.43 21.99
C TYR A 190 16.04 20.08 22.22
N GLY A 191 15.54 19.83 23.43
CA GLY A 191 15.09 18.50 23.87
C GLY A 191 13.91 17.91 23.09
N LEU A 192 13.03 18.75 22.53
CA LEU A 192 11.81 18.30 21.84
C LEU A 192 11.97 18.17 20.32
N THR A 193 13.15 18.52 19.79
CA THR A 193 13.38 18.60 18.33
C THR A 193 13.20 17.24 17.65
N SER A 194 13.69 16.17 18.27
CA SER A 194 13.51 14.79 17.78
C SER A 194 12.03 14.42 17.71
N SER A 195 11.30 14.66 18.80
CA SER A 195 9.91 14.26 18.95
C SER A 195 9.01 14.96 17.94
N ILE A 196 9.21 16.26 17.76
CA ILE A 196 8.49 17.06 16.76
C ILE A 196 8.80 16.56 15.35
N MET A 197 10.06 16.27 15.05
CA MET A 197 10.42 15.78 13.72
C MET A 197 9.78 14.43 13.43
N LEU A 198 9.78 13.49 14.38
CA LEU A 198 9.11 12.19 14.27
C LEU A 198 7.59 12.34 14.10
N ILE A 199 6.94 13.20 14.91
CA ILE A 199 5.50 13.45 14.85
C ILE A 199 5.08 14.02 13.49
N PHE A 200 5.71 15.13 13.07
CA PHE A 200 5.34 15.79 11.81
C PHE A 200 5.72 14.96 10.58
N TYR A 201 6.82 14.21 10.64
CA TYR A 201 7.16 13.24 9.61
C TYR A 201 6.14 12.09 9.55
N GLY A 202 5.72 11.55 10.69
CA GLY A 202 4.66 10.55 10.76
C GLY A 202 3.35 11.04 10.14
N ILE A 203 2.95 12.27 10.45
CA ILE A 203 1.77 12.94 9.85
C ILE A 203 1.96 13.15 8.34
N ALA A 204 3.15 13.55 7.89
CA ALA A 204 3.47 13.69 6.48
C ALA A 204 3.31 12.35 5.73
N LEU A 205 3.81 11.25 6.29
CA LEU A 205 3.66 9.91 5.73
C LEU A 205 2.19 9.45 5.70
N ILE A 206 1.42 9.68 6.77
CA ILE A 206 0.00 9.33 6.83
C ILE A 206 -0.77 10.08 5.73
N ASN A 207 -0.55 11.38 5.57
CA ASN A 207 -1.20 12.19 4.55
C ASN A 207 -0.76 11.82 3.13
N GLY A 208 0.54 11.63 2.90
CA GLY A 208 1.09 11.18 1.63
C GLY A 208 0.62 9.79 1.22
N SER A 209 0.37 8.88 2.19
CA SER A 209 -0.04 7.49 1.95
C SER A 209 -1.33 7.33 1.14
N LYS A 210 -2.19 8.37 1.14
CA LYS A 210 -3.44 8.37 0.35
C LYS A 210 -3.19 8.35 -1.16
N TYR A 211 -2.04 8.89 -1.59
CA TYR A 211 -1.66 9.05 -3.00
C TYR A 211 -0.55 8.08 -3.43
N THR A 212 -0.11 7.20 -2.53
CA THR A 212 0.88 6.14 -2.81
C THR A 212 0.37 4.79 -2.27
N TYR A 213 1.29 3.87 -1.99
CA TYR A 213 0.99 2.59 -1.37
C TYR A 213 0.36 2.80 0.01
N SER A 214 -0.82 2.23 0.21
CA SER A 214 -1.55 2.32 1.48
C SER A 214 -0.75 1.81 2.67
N ASN A 215 0.21 0.90 2.43
CA ASN A 215 1.08 0.35 3.46
C ASN A 215 2.05 1.39 4.06
N THR A 216 2.35 2.49 3.36
CA THR A 216 3.19 3.59 3.89
C THR A 216 2.58 4.22 5.14
N ARG A 217 1.26 4.15 5.32
CA ARG A 217 0.57 4.72 6.49
C ARG A 217 0.98 4.06 7.81
N TYR A 218 1.34 2.77 7.77
CA TYR A 218 1.75 2.05 8.97
C TYR A 218 3.10 2.53 9.50
N LEU A 219 4.04 2.86 8.59
CA LEU A 219 5.27 3.54 8.97
C LEU A 219 4.96 4.91 9.58
N GLY A 220 4.07 5.68 8.97
CA GLY A 220 3.66 6.98 9.51
C GLY A 220 3.04 6.90 10.91
N TYR A 221 2.21 5.89 11.19
CA TYR A 221 1.69 5.66 12.55
C TYR A 221 2.78 5.24 13.53
N ALA A 222 3.73 4.40 13.11
CA ALA A 222 4.85 4.00 13.96
C ALA A 222 5.72 5.20 14.36
N GLU A 223 6.08 6.06 13.39
CA GLU A 223 6.83 7.30 13.62
C GLU A 223 6.07 8.28 14.53
N LEU A 224 4.76 8.44 14.30
CA LEU A 224 3.91 9.29 15.11
C LEU A 224 3.87 8.84 16.57
N ILE A 225 3.63 7.54 16.81
CA ILE A 225 3.59 6.97 18.16
C ILE A 225 4.96 7.08 18.82
N LEU A 226 6.04 6.79 18.09
CA LEU A 226 7.40 6.89 18.60
C LEU A 226 7.75 8.33 19.01
N GLY A 227 7.39 9.32 18.19
CA GLY A 227 7.59 10.73 18.50
C GLY A 227 6.75 11.22 19.68
N LEU A 228 5.53 10.68 19.86
CA LEU A 228 4.72 10.94 21.05
C LEU A 228 5.34 10.32 22.31
N ILE A 229 5.99 9.16 22.22
CA ILE A 229 6.69 8.56 23.36
C ILE A 229 7.97 9.38 23.68
N ASP A 230 8.73 9.75 22.65
CA ASP A 230 9.95 10.56 22.78
C ASP A 230 9.69 11.89 23.50
N SER A 231 8.53 12.52 23.28
CA SER A 231 8.20 13.80 23.92
C SER A 231 8.06 13.72 25.45
N PHE A 232 7.77 12.53 26.01
CA PHE A 232 7.69 12.31 27.45
C PHE A 232 9.02 11.85 28.07
N VAL A 233 10.02 11.49 27.26
CA VAL A 233 11.29 10.89 27.73
C VAL A 233 12.48 11.78 27.32
N PRO A 234 12.69 12.92 28.01
CA PRO A 234 13.76 13.85 27.67
C PRO A 234 15.14 13.20 27.83
N GLY A 235 16.10 13.64 27.00
CA GLY A 235 17.49 13.19 27.03
C GLY A 235 17.81 12.03 26.08
N TYR A 236 16.81 11.34 25.55
CA TYR A 236 17.00 10.19 24.65
C TYR A 236 16.67 10.48 23.18
N GLY A 237 16.49 11.76 22.81
CA GLY A 237 16.04 12.16 21.48
C GLY A 237 16.87 11.55 20.33
N LEU A 238 18.19 11.47 20.45
CA LEU A 238 19.02 10.85 19.41
C LEU A 238 18.71 9.34 19.23
N LEU A 239 18.40 8.62 20.31
CA LEU A 239 18.03 7.19 20.22
C LEU A 239 16.67 7.01 19.55
N PHE A 240 15.66 7.79 19.94
CA PHE A 240 14.34 7.77 19.32
C PHE A 240 14.41 8.18 17.84
N TRP A 241 15.24 9.18 17.53
CA TRP A 241 15.51 9.59 16.17
C TRP A 241 16.08 8.45 15.30
N VAL A 242 17.09 7.73 15.81
CA VAL A 242 17.68 6.56 15.14
C VAL A 242 16.66 5.42 15.02
N ALA A 243 15.83 5.20 16.03
CA ALA A 243 14.80 4.17 15.99
C ALA A 243 13.77 4.44 14.88
N GLY A 244 13.31 5.69 14.74
CA GLY A 244 12.40 6.09 13.66
C GLY A 244 13.09 6.12 12.30
N PHE A 245 13.95 7.13 12.09
CA PHE A 245 14.56 7.39 10.78
C PHE A 245 15.56 6.31 10.34
N GLY A 246 16.11 5.53 11.26
CA GLY A 246 17.01 4.40 10.98
C GLY A 246 16.27 3.07 10.96
N LEU A 247 15.96 2.53 12.14
CA LEU A 247 15.46 1.15 12.28
C LEU A 247 14.12 0.94 11.57
N PHE A 248 13.12 1.80 11.80
CA PHE A 248 11.81 1.63 11.16
C PHE A 248 11.90 1.75 9.64
N HIS A 249 12.74 2.63 9.11
CA HIS A 249 12.94 2.79 7.68
C HIS A 249 13.62 1.59 7.03
N ILE A 250 14.59 0.96 7.69
CA ILE A 250 15.20 -0.28 7.20
C ILE A 250 14.17 -1.40 7.19
N ILE A 251 13.46 -1.63 8.31
CA ILE A 251 12.45 -2.69 8.42
C ILE A 251 11.36 -2.49 7.35
N TYR A 252 10.84 -1.26 7.25
CA TYR A 252 9.84 -0.91 6.25
C TYR A 252 10.37 -1.08 4.83
N GLY A 253 11.58 -0.62 4.54
CA GLY A 253 12.20 -0.73 3.24
C GLY A 253 12.40 -2.18 2.79
N VAL A 254 12.86 -3.05 3.69
CA VAL A 254 12.98 -4.50 3.43
C VAL A 254 11.61 -5.12 3.18
N PHE A 255 10.62 -4.86 4.04
CA PHE A 255 9.26 -5.36 3.85
C PHE A 255 8.67 -4.89 2.52
N PHE A 256 8.83 -3.62 2.20
CA PHE A 256 8.33 -3.03 0.97
C PHE A 256 9.02 -3.60 -0.27
N TYR A 257 10.35 -3.76 -0.21
CA TYR A 257 11.12 -4.38 -1.28
C TYR A 257 10.68 -5.81 -1.55
N LEU A 258 10.52 -6.64 -0.51
CA LEU A 258 10.07 -8.03 -0.67
C LEU A 258 8.64 -8.14 -1.20
N LYS A 259 7.76 -7.22 -0.80
CA LYS A 259 6.34 -7.25 -1.19
C LYS A 259 6.08 -6.69 -2.59
N TYR A 260 6.76 -5.61 -2.96
CA TYR A 260 6.45 -4.84 -4.17
C TYR A 260 7.58 -4.80 -5.21
N ASP A 261 8.84 -4.99 -4.84
CA ASP A 261 9.99 -4.85 -5.75
C ASP A 261 10.57 -6.21 -6.19
N ARG A 262 10.58 -7.21 -5.31
CA ARG A 262 11.12 -8.56 -5.58
C ARG A 262 10.18 -9.44 -6.40
N ARG A 263 8.86 -9.18 -6.36
CA ARG A 263 7.89 -9.93 -7.18
C ARG A 263 7.87 -9.38 -8.61
N LYS A 264 8.92 -9.68 -9.36
CA LYS A 264 8.93 -9.72 -10.81
C LYS A 264 9.50 -11.05 -11.25
#